data_AF-A0A218V978-F1
#
_entry.id   AF-A0A218V978-F1
#
_cell.length_a   1.000
_cell.length_b   1.000
_cell.length_c   1.000
_cell.angle_alpha   90.00
_cell.angle_beta   90.00
_cell.angle_gamma   90.00
#
_symmetry.space_group_name_H-M   'P 1'
#
loop_
_entity.id
_entity.type
_entity.pdbx_description
1 polymer ?
#
loop_
_entity_poly.entity_id
_entity_poly.type
_entity_poly.pdbx_seq_one_letter_code
_entity_poly.pdbx_strand_id
1 'polypeptide(L)'
;MPEAVRLRKRRSVLYSSAGGAAAQRGAGAAAPAPLLALALALRTLNCFLVQTSFVPDEYWQSLEVAHRMVFNYGYLTWEWTSSLRGYSYPLIFASMYKALQLLAKDNVQLLIWVPRLAQAVLAAFADVKLYSLVQHLENSETAKFVFFCQLCSWFTWYSCTRTLTNTMETILSIFALSFYPIKGSKMGNSCKYLALVALAIVIRPTAVILWMPLVFSHFLQEQRKTDLILYNCIPVG
;
A
#
# COMPACT_ATOMS: atom_id res chain seq x y z
N MET A 1 -42.79 -33.16 -33.64
CA MET A 1 -42.03 -33.17 -32.37
C MET A 1 -40.64 -32.62 -32.67
N PRO A 2 -40.14 -31.57 -31.98
CA PRO A 2 -38.83 -31.00 -32.27
C PRO A 2 -37.70 -31.87 -31.69
N GLU A 3 -36.68 -32.16 -32.50
CA GLU A 3 -35.49 -32.91 -32.10
C GLU A 3 -34.67 -32.16 -31.03
N ALA A 4 -34.35 -32.85 -29.93
CA ALA A 4 -33.51 -32.30 -28.88
C ALA A 4 -32.04 -32.24 -29.34
N VAL A 5 -31.53 -31.03 -29.52
CA VAL A 5 -30.12 -30.75 -29.87
C VAL A 5 -29.20 -31.26 -28.75
N ARG A 6 -28.40 -32.30 -29.05
CA ARG A 6 -27.38 -32.83 -28.13
C ARG A 6 -26.18 -31.88 -28.05
N LEU A 7 -26.12 -31.08 -26.99
CA LEU A 7 -24.94 -30.26 -26.69
C LEU A 7 -23.77 -31.14 -26.22
N ARG A 8 -22.62 -30.99 -26.88
CA ARG A 8 -21.36 -31.69 -26.57
C ARG A 8 -20.78 -31.19 -25.25
N LYS A 9 -20.76 -32.03 -24.21
CA LYS A 9 -20.08 -31.73 -22.93
C LYS A 9 -18.57 -31.60 -23.17
N ARG A 10 -18.06 -30.38 -23.18
CA ARG A 10 -16.62 -30.07 -23.20
C ARG A 10 -16.10 -30.21 -21.77
N ARG A 11 -15.31 -31.25 -21.46
CA ARG A 11 -14.57 -31.33 -20.19
C ARG A 11 -13.48 -30.26 -20.22
N SER A 12 -13.67 -29.17 -19.48
CA SER A 12 -12.63 -28.16 -19.26
C SER A 12 -11.57 -28.73 -18.32
N VAL A 13 -10.32 -28.75 -18.78
CA VAL A 13 -9.16 -29.21 -17.99
C VAL A 13 -8.86 -28.28 -16.81
N LEU A 14 -9.47 -27.08 -16.77
CA LEU A 14 -9.33 -26.10 -15.69
C LEU A 14 -9.85 -26.55 -14.32
N TYR A 15 -10.67 -27.61 -14.24
CA TYR A 15 -11.19 -28.15 -12.97
C TYR A 15 -10.78 -29.62 -12.76
N SER A 16 -9.60 -30.00 -13.24
CA SER A 16 -8.97 -31.25 -12.84
C SER A 16 -8.34 -31.08 -11.46
N SER A 17 -9.01 -31.61 -10.44
CA SER A 17 -8.46 -31.81 -9.10
C SER A 17 -7.20 -32.67 -9.15
N ALA A 18 -6.03 -32.03 -9.24
CA ALA A 18 -4.78 -32.54 -8.70
C ALA A 18 -4.60 -31.79 -7.36
N GLY A 19 -4.82 -32.43 -6.22
CA GLY A 19 -3.97 -33.51 -5.75
C GLY A 19 -2.77 -32.87 -5.07
N GLY A 20 -2.90 -32.63 -3.76
CA GLY A 20 -2.01 -31.80 -2.96
C GLY A 20 -0.56 -32.28 -2.93
N ALA A 21 0.36 -31.35 -3.19
CA ALA A 21 1.76 -31.40 -2.76
C ALA A 21 2.47 -30.05 -3.00
N ALA A 22 1.83 -28.92 -2.67
CA ALA A 22 2.49 -27.61 -2.63
C ALA A 22 2.16 -26.89 -1.31
N ALA A 23 2.42 -27.59 -0.21
CA ALA A 23 2.35 -27.01 1.11
C ALA A 23 3.60 -26.13 1.35
N GLN A 24 3.32 -24.92 1.84
CA GLN A 24 4.22 -24.07 2.63
C GLN A 24 5.28 -23.26 1.87
N ARG A 25 4.84 -22.13 1.33
CA ARG A 25 5.55 -20.85 1.56
C ARG A 25 4.56 -19.89 2.18
N GLY A 26 4.69 -19.66 3.49
CA GLY A 26 3.81 -18.75 4.22
C GLY A 26 3.81 -17.35 3.58
N ALA A 27 2.75 -16.58 3.81
CA ALA A 27 2.59 -15.18 3.43
C ALA A 27 3.67 -14.21 3.99
N GLY A 28 4.72 -14.76 4.62
CA GLY A 28 5.96 -14.10 5.02
C GLY A 28 7.20 -14.59 4.28
N ALA A 29 7.07 -15.32 3.17
CA ALA A 29 8.21 -15.64 2.31
C ALA A 29 8.86 -14.32 1.90
N ALA A 30 10.04 -14.05 2.47
CA ALA A 30 10.84 -12.90 2.09
C ALA A 30 10.94 -12.93 0.57
N ALA A 31 10.49 -11.85 -0.06
CA ALA A 31 10.63 -11.74 -1.50
C ALA A 31 12.11 -11.94 -1.86
N PRO A 32 12.40 -12.48 -3.05
CA PRO A 32 13.77 -12.74 -3.41
C PRO A 32 14.57 -11.44 -3.28
N ALA A 33 15.60 -11.46 -2.44
CA ALA A 33 16.51 -10.34 -2.22
C ALA A 33 16.89 -9.56 -3.50
N PRO A 34 17.13 -10.21 -4.68
CA PRO A 34 17.41 -9.47 -5.90
C PRO A 34 16.24 -8.59 -6.39
N LEU A 35 14.98 -8.99 -6.22
CA LEU A 35 13.83 -8.18 -6.62
C LEU A 35 13.71 -6.93 -5.75
N LEU A 36 13.95 -7.08 -4.44
CA LEU A 36 13.93 -5.93 -3.53
C LEU A 36 15.08 -4.97 -3.83
N ALA A 37 16.29 -5.48 -4.08
CA ALA A 37 17.43 -4.66 -4.48
C ALA A 37 17.16 -3.90 -5.78
N LEU A 38 16.58 -4.58 -6.78
CA LEU A 38 16.19 -3.96 -8.05
C LEU A 38 15.13 -2.87 -7.84
N ALA A 39 14.06 -3.15 -7.09
CA ALA A 39 13.01 -2.18 -6.81
C ALA A 39 13.56 -0.97 -6.04
N LEU A 40 14.40 -1.18 -5.03
CA LEU A 40 15.03 -0.10 -4.28
C LEU A 40 15.95 0.75 -5.16
N ALA A 41 16.80 0.12 -5.97
CA ALA A 41 17.69 0.84 -6.88
C ALA A 41 16.90 1.69 -7.88
N LEU A 42 15.86 1.11 -8.49
CA LEU A 42 15.00 1.84 -9.44
C LEU A 42 14.22 2.97 -8.77
N ARG A 43 13.53 2.72 -7.65
CA ARG A 43 12.75 3.79 -6.97
C ARG A 43 13.64 4.90 -6.42
N THR A 44 14.83 4.56 -5.96
CA THR A 44 15.83 5.56 -5.54
C THR A 44 16.32 6.37 -6.73
N LEU A 45 16.62 5.73 -7.87
CA LEU A 45 16.96 6.42 -9.11
C LEU A 45 15.83 7.36 -9.55
N ASN A 46 14.57 6.92 -9.50
CA ASN A 46 13.41 7.75 -9.82
C ASN A 46 13.32 8.99 -8.93
N CYS A 47 13.64 8.85 -7.64
CA CYS A 47 13.65 9.97 -6.71
C CYS A 47 14.63 11.05 -7.17
N PHE A 48 15.83 10.66 -7.61
CA PHE A 48 16.86 11.60 -8.09
C PHE A 48 16.56 12.17 -9.48
N LEU A 49 15.97 11.38 -10.37
CA LEU A 49 15.63 11.81 -11.74
C LEU A 49 14.42 12.75 -11.77
N VAL A 50 13.42 12.50 -10.93
CA VAL A 50 12.22 13.36 -10.86
C VAL A 50 12.55 14.58 -10.02
N GLN A 51 12.81 15.72 -10.66
CA GLN A 51 13.08 16.99 -9.97
C GLN A 51 12.02 18.07 -10.24
N THR A 52 10.99 17.72 -11.01
CA THR A 52 9.94 18.65 -11.43
C THR A 52 8.85 18.79 -10.37
N SER A 53 8.15 19.92 -10.34
CA SER A 53 6.90 20.07 -9.59
C SER A 53 5.72 19.48 -10.35
N PHE A 54 4.73 18.91 -9.64
CA PHE A 54 3.52 18.35 -10.25
C PHE A 54 2.26 19.07 -9.78
N VAL A 55 1.91 18.90 -8.50
CA VAL A 55 0.67 19.43 -7.91
C VAL A 55 1.03 20.12 -6.58
N PRO A 56 0.41 21.26 -6.26
CA PRO A 56 0.69 22.00 -5.03
C PRO A 56 0.51 21.15 -3.75
N ASP A 57 -0.39 20.16 -3.78
CA ASP A 57 -0.61 19.24 -2.66
C ASP A 57 0.65 18.50 -2.19
N GLU A 58 1.64 18.31 -3.07
CA GLU A 58 2.93 17.70 -2.72
C GLU A 58 3.63 18.47 -1.59
N TYR A 59 3.50 19.80 -1.56
CA TYR A 59 4.16 20.67 -0.59
C TYR A 59 3.16 21.18 0.45
N TRP A 60 2.04 21.76 0.00
CA TRP A 60 1.10 22.52 0.83
C TRP A 60 0.16 21.66 1.67
N GLN A 61 0.09 20.35 1.39
CA GLN A 61 -0.70 19.40 2.17
C GLN A 61 0.15 18.40 2.96
N SER A 62 1.48 18.49 2.87
CA SER A 62 2.37 17.56 3.58
C SER A 62 3.62 18.24 4.12
N LEU A 63 4.58 18.58 3.27
CA LEU A 63 5.92 19.02 3.67
C LEU A 63 5.93 20.36 4.38
N GLU A 64 5.20 21.37 3.88
CA GLU A 64 5.18 22.70 4.48
C GLU A 64 4.48 22.69 5.84
N VAL A 65 3.40 21.92 5.95
CA VAL A 65 2.64 21.74 7.20
C VAL A 65 3.53 21.06 8.23
N ALA A 66 4.19 19.96 7.83
CA ALA A 66 5.14 19.24 8.68
C ALA A 66 6.32 20.12 9.12
N HIS A 67 6.82 20.96 8.23
CA HIS A 67 7.89 21.90 8.51
C HIS A 67 7.45 22.91 9.59
N ARG A 68 6.28 23.55 9.42
CA ARG A 68 5.75 24.49 10.40
C ARG A 68 5.48 23.85 11.77
N MET A 69 5.06 22.58 11.81
CA MET A 69 4.88 21.85 13.07
C MET A 69 6.18 21.67 13.87
N VAL A 70 7.34 21.59 13.21
CA VAL A 70 8.64 21.34 13.87
C VAL A 70 9.42 22.61 14.13
N PHE A 71 9.42 23.54 13.17
CA PHE A 71 10.25 24.74 13.20
C PHE A 71 9.48 26.00 13.60
N ASN A 72 8.15 25.93 13.75
CA ASN A 72 7.27 27.04 14.12
C ASN A 72 7.29 28.23 13.13
N TYR A 73 7.74 28.02 11.89
CA TYR A 73 7.64 29.01 10.81
C TYR A 73 7.24 28.35 9.48
N GLY A 74 6.77 29.15 8.53
CA GLY A 74 6.25 28.70 7.24
C GLY A 74 4.79 29.10 7.03
N TYR A 75 4.27 28.83 5.83
CA TYR A 75 2.94 29.28 5.42
C TYR A 75 1.92 28.15 5.45
N LEU A 76 0.75 28.42 6.03
CA LEU A 76 -0.39 27.50 6.02
C LEU A 76 -1.44 28.02 5.06
N THR A 77 -1.98 27.13 4.22
CA THR A 77 -3.14 27.47 3.39
C THR A 77 -4.37 27.65 4.27
N TRP A 78 -5.39 28.32 3.72
CA TRP A 78 -6.64 28.62 4.40
C TRP A 78 -7.32 27.36 4.98
N GLU A 79 -7.17 26.21 4.34
CA GLU A 79 -7.74 24.93 4.79
C GLU A 79 -7.21 24.50 6.16
N TRP A 80 -5.92 24.75 6.42
CA TRP A 80 -5.27 24.44 7.70
C TRP A 80 -5.63 25.48 8.77
N THR A 81 -5.73 26.75 8.38
CA THR A 81 -6.21 27.81 9.29
C THR A 81 -7.64 27.53 9.75
N SER A 82 -8.49 27.02 8.86
CA SER A 82 -9.86 26.60 9.15
C SER A 82 -9.98 25.19 9.72
N SER A 83 -8.87 24.48 9.98
CA SER A 83 -8.83 23.12 10.54
C SER A 83 -9.68 22.09 9.80
N LEU A 84 -9.73 22.18 8.46
CA LEU A 84 -10.53 21.28 7.61
C LEU A 84 -9.83 19.94 7.29
N ARG A 85 -8.53 19.83 7.57
CA ARG A 85 -7.70 18.66 7.21
C ARG A 85 -7.13 17.99 8.44
N GLY A 86 -6.99 16.67 8.37
CA GLY A 86 -6.31 15.88 9.39
C GLY A 86 -4.79 16.02 9.33
N TYR A 87 -4.13 16.02 10.48
CA TYR A 87 -2.66 16.12 10.58
C TYR A 87 -1.95 14.76 10.50
N SER A 88 -2.68 13.66 10.30
CA SER A 88 -2.14 12.28 10.32
C SER A 88 -1.01 12.08 9.31
N TYR A 89 -1.18 12.56 8.08
CA TYR A 89 -0.17 12.42 7.03
C TYR A 89 1.02 13.38 7.20
N PRO A 90 0.83 14.71 7.42
CA PRO A 90 1.94 15.61 7.76
C PRO A 90 2.75 15.16 8.98
N LEU A 91 2.13 14.55 9.99
CA LEU A 91 2.81 14.05 11.19
C LEU A 91 3.95 13.07 10.88
N ILE A 92 3.78 12.25 9.84
CA ILE A 92 4.82 11.29 9.41
C ILE A 92 6.08 12.05 9.01
N PHE A 93 5.96 13.10 8.21
CA PHE A 93 7.09 13.94 7.79
C PHE A 93 7.60 14.83 8.92
N ALA A 94 6.71 15.34 9.77
CA ALA A 94 7.10 16.12 10.94
C ALA A 94 7.99 15.29 11.88
N SER A 95 7.72 14.00 12.04
CA SER A 95 8.59 13.10 12.81
C SER A 95 10.00 12.97 12.21
N MET A 96 10.10 12.90 10.87
CA MET A 96 11.39 12.87 10.16
C MET A 96 12.16 14.18 10.35
N TYR A 97 11.48 15.32 10.23
CA TYR A 97 12.08 16.64 10.44
C TYR A 97 12.50 16.84 11.89
N LYS A 98 11.71 16.38 12.86
CA LYS A 98 12.07 16.45 14.27
C LYS A 98 13.31 15.62 14.57
N ALA A 99 13.43 14.43 13.98
CA ALA A 99 14.65 13.62 14.10
C ALA A 99 15.87 14.32 13.50
N LEU A 100 15.74 14.96 12.33
CA LEU A 100 16.82 15.76 11.72
C LEU A 100 17.21 16.97 12.58
N GLN A 101 16.23 17.66 13.16
CA GLN A 101 16.45 18.78 14.08
C GLN A 101 17.20 18.33 15.35
N LEU A 102 16.81 17.20 15.95
CA LEU A 102 17.49 16.64 17.13
C LEU A 102 18.94 16.23 16.83
N LEU A 103 19.23 15.84 15.59
CA LEU A 103 20.57 15.52 15.11
C LEU A 103 21.37 16.74 14.66
N ALA A 104 20.81 17.96 14.76
CA ALA A 104 21.38 19.20 14.24
C ALA A 104 21.79 19.11 12.75
N LYS A 105 21.00 18.38 11.95
CA LYS A 105 21.17 18.17 10.50
C LYS A 105 19.97 18.70 9.71
N ASP A 106 19.52 19.90 10.03
CA ASP A 106 18.38 20.60 9.43
C ASP A 106 18.74 21.36 8.13
N ASN A 107 19.64 20.79 7.32
CA ASN A 107 19.95 21.35 6.01
C ASN A 107 18.73 21.24 5.07
N VAL A 108 18.44 22.30 4.33
CA VAL A 108 17.36 22.37 3.33
C VAL A 108 17.37 21.18 2.37
N GLN A 109 18.56 20.74 1.95
CA GLN A 109 18.68 19.56 1.08
C GLN A 109 18.14 18.30 1.76
N LEU A 110 18.45 18.07 3.04
CA LEU A 110 17.95 16.90 3.76
C LEU A 110 16.44 16.97 3.98
N LEU A 111 15.90 18.16 4.25
CA LEU A 111 14.45 18.37 4.39
C LEU A 111 13.70 18.04 3.09
N ILE A 112 14.31 18.29 1.92
CA ILE A 112 13.71 17.94 0.62
C ILE A 112 13.88 16.45 0.31
N TRP A 113 15.09 15.91 0.47
CA TRP A 113 15.40 14.56 -0.02
C TRP A 113 14.93 13.44 0.92
N VAL A 114 14.94 13.63 2.24
CA VAL A 114 14.60 12.57 3.20
C VAL A 114 13.14 12.10 3.05
N PRO A 115 12.12 12.97 3.01
CA PRO A 115 10.74 12.56 2.79
C PRO A 115 10.55 11.79 1.47
N ARG A 116 11.19 12.25 0.40
CA ARG A 116 11.08 11.66 -0.94
C ARG A 116 11.76 10.28 -0.99
N LEU A 117 12.92 10.14 -0.36
CA LEU A 117 13.62 8.87 -0.27
C LEU A 117 12.84 7.87 0.59
N ALA A 118 12.28 8.31 1.72
CA ALA A 118 11.40 7.47 2.54
C ALA A 118 10.21 6.95 1.73
N GLN A 119 9.57 7.82 0.94
CA GLN A 119 8.48 7.44 0.05
C GLN A 119 8.93 6.44 -1.04
N ALA A 120 10.10 6.66 -1.64
CA ALA A 120 10.68 5.77 -2.64
C ALA A 120 10.96 4.36 -2.07
N VAL A 121 11.48 4.30 -0.84
CA VAL A 121 11.71 3.03 -0.14
C VAL A 121 10.40 2.31 0.14
N LEU A 122 9.38 3.01 0.67
CA LEU A 122 8.05 2.43 0.90
C LEU A 122 7.41 1.92 -0.40
N ALA A 123 7.54 2.67 -1.50
CA ALA A 123 7.06 2.25 -2.82
C ALA A 123 7.77 0.98 -3.32
N ALA A 124 9.09 0.87 -3.13
CA ALA A 124 9.84 -0.34 -3.50
C ALA A 124 9.36 -1.57 -2.70
N PHE A 125 9.11 -1.42 -1.40
CA PHE A 125 8.52 -2.49 -0.60
C PHE A 125 7.11 -2.85 -1.06
N ALA A 126 6.30 -1.87 -1.45
CA ALA A 126 4.96 -2.12 -1.99
C ALA A 126 5.03 -2.90 -3.30
N ASP A 127 5.89 -2.53 -4.25
CA ASP A 127 6.03 -3.25 -5.54
C ASP A 127 6.40 -4.73 -5.33
N VAL A 128 7.30 -4.98 -4.38
CA VAL A 128 7.73 -6.33 -4.03
C VAL A 128 6.60 -7.12 -3.37
N LYS A 129 5.80 -6.47 -2.50
CA LYS A 129 4.62 -7.10 -1.90
C LYS A 129 3.52 -7.35 -2.93
N LEU A 130 3.37 -6.49 -3.92
CA LEU A 130 2.48 -6.71 -5.07
C LEU A 130 2.92 -7.93 -5.86
N TYR A 131 4.22 -8.09 -6.13
CA TYR A 131 4.76 -9.29 -6.78
C TYR A 131 4.42 -10.56 -5.98
N SER A 132 4.68 -10.57 -4.66
CA SER A 132 4.36 -11.72 -3.81
C SER A 132 2.86 -12.02 -3.76
N LEU A 133 2.02 -10.99 -3.75
CA LEU A 133 0.56 -11.13 -3.77
C LEU A 133 0.09 -11.80 -5.07
N VAL A 134 0.54 -11.31 -6.23
CA VAL A 134 0.16 -11.89 -7.53
C VAL A 134 0.72 -13.31 -7.68
N GLN A 135 1.93 -13.57 -7.19
CA GLN A 135 2.50 -14.91 -7.19
C GLN A 135 1.69 -15.90 -6.35
N HIS A 136 1.12 -15.44 -5.24
CA HIS A 136 0.24 -16.27 -4.39
C HIS A 136 -1.15 -16.48 -5.01
N LEU A 137 -1.68 -15.47 -5.70
CA LEU A 137 -3.01 -15.52 -6.33
C LEU A 137 -3.05 -16.36 -7.61
N GLU A 138 -1.99 -16.26 -8.40
CA GLU A 138 -1.94 -16.78 -9.77
C GLU A 138 -0.69 -17.63 -9.96
N ASN A 139 0.22 -17.20 -10.85
CA ASN A 139 1.41 -17.92 -11.25
C ASN A 139 2.63 -17.00 -11.20
N SER A 140 3.82 -17.61 -11.11
CA SER A 140 5.09 -16.87 -11.09
C SER A 140 5.35 -16.05 -12.36
N GLU A 141 4.86 -16.50 -13.52
CA GLU A 141 5.04 -15.77 -14.78
C GLU A 141 4.18 -14.51 -14.82
N THR A 142 2.89 -14.62 -14.45
CA THR A 142 1.99 -13.48 -14.31
C THR A 142 2.53 -12.45 -13.32
N ALA A 143 3.09 -12.90 -12.20
CA ALA A 143 3.70 -12.02 -11.21
C ALA A 143 4.87 -11.20 -11.78
N LYS A 144 5.74 -11.82 -12.60
CA LYS A 144 6.85 -11.12 -13.27
C LYS A 144 6.32 -10.06 -14.23
N PHE A 145 5.30 -10.36 -15.03
CA PHE A 145 4.69 -9.39 -15.95
C PHE A 145 4.04 -8.22 -15.21
N VAL A 146 3.27 -8.49 -14.15
CA VAL A 146 2.65 -7.43 -13.34
C VAL A 146 3.72 -6.53 -12.71
N PHE A 147 4.78 -7.12 -12.15
CA PHE A 147 5.88 -6.35 -11.59
C PHE A 147 6.60 -5.51 -12.64
N PHE A 148 6.86 -6.07 -13.83
CA PHE A 148 7.42 -5.31 -14.94
C PHE A 148 6.51 -4.15 -15.39
N CYS A 149 5.20 -4.40 -15.57
CA CYS A 149 4.24 -3.35 -15.91
C CYS A 149 4.17 -2.26 -14.83
N GLN A 150 4.23 -2.63 -13.55
CA GLN A 150 4.22 -1.69 -12.42
C GLN A 150 5.47 -0.81 -12.39
N LEU A 151 6.65 -1.39 -12.71
CA LEU A 151 7.90 -0.65 -12.81
C LEU A 151 7.92 0.26 -14.05
N CYS A 152 7.42 -0.21 -15.20
CA CYS A 152 7.41 0.56 -16.45
C CYS A 152 6.24 1.55 -16.57
N SER A 153 5.27 1.52 -15.64
CA SER A 153 4.16 2.46 -15.63
C SER A 153 4.67 3.89 -15.45
N TRP A 154 4.52 4.71 -16.48
CA TRP A 154 4.94 6.12 -16.49
C TRP A 154 4.44 6.89 -15.27
N PHE A 155 3.14 6.75 -14.96
CA PHE A 155 2.54 7.49 -13.86
C PHE A 155 3.05 7.01 -12.50
N THR A 156 3.23 5.71 -12.32
CA THR A 156 3.81 5.16 -11.09
C THR A 156 5.24 5.64 -10.93
N TRP A 157 6.04 5.57 -11.99
CA TRP A 157 7.42 6.09 -12.01
C TRP A 157 7.48 7.55 -11.56
N TYR A 158 6.58 8.38 -12.07
CA TYR A 158 6.53 9.81 -11.83
C TYR A 158 5.98 10.21 -10.44
N SER A 159 5.01 9.46 -9.90
CA SER A 159 4.27 9.83 -8.67
C SER A 159 4.71 9.08 -7.41
N CYS A 160 5.32 7.90 -7.53
CA CYS A 160 5.62 7.05 -6.37
C CYS A 160 6.63 7.64 -5.39
N THR A 161 7.53 8.50 -5.85
CA THR A 161 8.57 9.15 -5.02
C THR A 161 8.15 10.52 -4.50
N ARG A 162 6.97 11.00 -4.91
CA ARG A 162 6.38 12.26 -4.45
C ARG A 162 5.56 12.03 -3.19
N THR A 163 5.52 13.04 -2.33
CA THR A 163 4.88 12.99 -1.01
C THR A 163 3.37 13.22 -1.11
N LEU A 164 2.71 12.51 -2.02
CA LEU A 164 1.27 12.55 -2.22
C LEU A 164 0.54 11.54 -1.32
N THR A 165 -0.58 11.98 -0.73
CA THR A 165 -1.46 11.10 0.05
C THR A 165 -2.05 9.96 -0.79
N ASN A 166 -2.32 10.20 -2.08
CA ASN A 166 -2.72 9.17 -3.05
C ASN A 166 -1.72 8.01 -3.10
N THR A 167 -0.42 8.33 -3.14
CA THR A 167 0.66 7.35 -3.21
C THR A 167 0.69 6.53 -1.92
N MET A 168 0.52 7.18 -0.76
CA MET A 168 0.46 6.50 0.53
C MET A 168 -0.76 5.58 0.65
N GLU A 169 -1.94 6.02 0.20
CA GLU A 169 -3.16 5.18 0.13
C GLU A 169 -2.91 3.92 -0.71
N THR A 170 -2.20 4.06 -1.83
CA THR A 170 -1.87 2.95 -2.73
C THR A 170 -0.89 1.96 -2.07
N ILE A 171 0.19 2.47 -1.46
CA ILE A 171 1.20 1.67 -0.74
C ILE A 171 0.55 0.89 0.40
N LEU A 172 -0.25 1.56 1.24
CA LEU A 172 -0.94 0.92 2.36
C LEU A 172 -1.96 -0.11 1.88
N SER A 173 -2.66 0.17 0.79
CA SER A 173 -3.62 -0.78 0.21
C SER A 173 -2.91 -2.03 -0.32
N ILE A 174 -1.75 -1.90 -0.97
CA ILE A 174 -0.94 -3.06 -1.40
C ILE A 174 -0.48 -3.87 -0.19
N PHE A 175 0.00 -3.22 0.88
CA PHE A 175 0.39 -3.93 2.09
C PHE A 175 -0.79 -4.65 2.74
N ALA A 176 -1.93 -3.96 2.89
CA ALA A 176 -3.14 -4.56 3.45
C ALA A 176 -3.62 -5.76 2.61
N LEU A 177 -3.61 -5.65 1.27
CA LEU A 177 -3.96 -6.76 0.38
C LEU A 177 -2.99 -7.93 0.49
N SER A 178 -1.69 -7.67 0.71
CA SER A 178 -0.70 -8.74 0.90
C SER A 178 -0.94 -9.59 2.15
N PHE A 179 -1.65 -9.04 3.15
CA PHE A 179 -2.05 -9.75 4.37
C PHE A 179 -3.52 -10.15 4.39
N TYR A 180 -4.30 -9.79 3.36
CA TYR A 180 -5.72 -10.10 3.29
C TYR A 180 -5.92 -11.62 3.10
N PRO A 181 -6.81 -12.26 3.88
CA PRO A 181 -7.06 -13.70 3.75
C PRO A 181 -7.88 -13.98 2.50
N ILE A 182 -7.19 -14.25 1.40
CA ILE A 182 -7.84 -14.66 0.15
C ILE A 182 -8.36 -16.09 0.32
N LYS A 183 -9.56 -16.35 -0.24
CA LYS A 183 -10.27 -17.64 -0.16
C LYS A 183 -9.32 -18.82 -0.39
N GLY A 184 -9.19 -19.71 0.60
CA GLY A 184 -8.35 -20.91 0.53
C GLY A 184 -7.03 -20.83 1.31
N SER A 185 -6.64 -19.67 1.83
CA SER A 185 -5.49 -19.53 2.73
C SER A 185 -5.92 -19.65 4.21
N LYS A 186 -5.11 -20.30 5.04
CA LYS A 186 -5.33 -20.33 6.50
C LYS A 186 -5.37 -18.89 7.00
N MET A 187 -6.37 -18.58 7.84
CA MET A 187 -6.59 -17.27 8.45
C MET A 187 -5.25 -16.63 8.83
N GLY A 188 -4.79 -15.68 8.00
CA GLY A 188 -3.67 -14.83 8.36
C GLY A 188 -4.04 -14.05 9.61
N ASN A 189 -3.05 -13.50 10.31
CA ASN A 189 -3.29 -12.69 11.50
C ASN A 189 -4.14 -11.45 11.13
N SER A 190 -5.46 -11.54 11.27
CA SER A 190 -6.45 -10.55 10.79
C SER A 190 -6.19 -9.14 11.31
N CYS A 191 -5.56 -9.04 12.49
CA CYS A 191 -5.16 -7.77 13.08
C CYS A 191 -4.20 -6.97 12.18
N LYS A 192 -3.27 -7.61 11.46
CA LYS A 192 -2.28 -6.90 10.65
C LYS A 192 -2.90 -6.17 9.47
N TYR A 193 -3.76 -6.84 8.70
CA TYR A 193 -4.40 -6.19 7.55
C TYR A 193 -5.42 -5.15 8.04
N LEU A 194 -6.19 -5.44 9.10
CA LEU A 194 -7.14 -4.47 9.68
C LEU A 194 -6.45 -3.20 10.18
N ALA A 195 -5.30 -3.31 10.85
CA ALA A 195 -4.51 -2.16 11.29
C ALA A 195 -4.02 -1.32 10.10
N LEU A 196 -3.57 -1.96 9.01
CA LEU A 196 -3.16 -1.26 7.80
C LEU A 196 -4.33 -0.57 7.07
N VAL A 197 -5.50 -1.21 7.05
CA VAL A 197 -6.73 -0.61 6.50
C VAL A 197 -7.18 0.59 7.33
N ALA A 198 -7.18 0.46 8.67
CA ALA A 198 -7.49 1.56 9.57
C ALA A 198 -6.51 2.73 9.36
N LEU A 199 -5.21 2.46 9.26
CA LEU A 199 -4.21 3.48 8.96
C LEU A 199 -4.46 4.16 7.60
N ALA A 200 -4.84 3.40 6.57
CA ALA A 200 -5.18 3.94 5.26
C ALA A 200 -6.39 4.89 5.34
N ILE A 201 -7.42 4.53 6.11
CA ILE A 201 -8.62 5.35 6.33
C ILE A 201 -8.28 6.64 7.12
N VAL A 202 -7.42 6.55 8.13
CA VAL A 202 -6.99 7.70 8.94
C VAL A 202 -6.15 8.68 8.12
N ILE A 203 -5.28 8.19 7.25
CA ILE A 203 -4.51 9.04 6.32
C ILE A 203 -5.44 9.61 5.25
N ARG A 204 -6.41 8.82 4.80
CA ARG A 204 -7.29 9.20 3.72
C ARG A 204 -8.66 8.51 3.82
N PRO A 205 -9.72 9.24 4.21
CA PRO A 205 -11.05 8.66 4.39
C PRO A 205 -11.65 8.02 3.13
N THR A 206 -11.18 8.38 1.93
CA THR A 206 -11.64 7.75 0.68
C THR A 206 -11.29 6.27 0.58
N ALA A 207 -10.28 5.80 1.31
CA ALA A 207 -9.89 4.39 1.35
C ALA A 207 -11.03 3.48 1.84
N VAL A 208 -12.01 4.03 2.56
CA VAL A 208 -13.25 3.33 2.96
C VAL A 208 -13.97 2.76 1.74
N ILE A 209 -14.02 3.50 0.62
CA ILE A 209 -14.74 3.06 -0.59
C ILE A 209 -14.11 1.77 -1.13
N LEU A 210 -12.78 1.68 -1.14
CA LEU A 210 -12.06 0.50 -1.59
C LEU A 210 -12.24 -0.68 -0.63
N TRP A 211 -12.10 -0.43 0.67
CA TRP A 211 -11.99 -1.48 1.68
C TRP A 211 -13.32 -1.98 2.24
N MET A 212 -14.37 -1.16 2.24
CA MET A 212 -15.69 -1.54 2.74
C MET A 212 -16.20 -2.87 2.14
N PRO A 213 -16.22 -3.08 0.81
CA PRO A 213 -16.71 -4.34 0.25
C PRO A 213 -15.81 -5.55 0.61
N LEU A 214 -14.49 -5.36 0.67
CA LEU A 214 -13.54 -6.41 1.02
C LEU A 214 -13.69 -6.84 2.48
N VAL A 215 -13.70 -5.87 3.40
CA VAL A 215 -13.90 -6.10 4.84
C VAL A 215 -15.27 -6.73 5.10
N PHE A 216 -16.33 -6.23 4.44
CA PHE A 216 -17.67 -6.81 4.55
C PHE A 216 -17.70 -8.25 4.04
N SER A 217 -17.05 -8.53 2.90
CA SER A 217 -16.98 -9.90 2.36
C SER A 217 -16.23 -10.87 3.26
N HIS A 218 -15.19 -10.39 3.96
CA HIS A 218 -14.46 -11.18 4.94
C HIS A 218 -15.31 -11.41 6.20
N PHE A 219 -16.00 -10.39 6.68
CA PHE A 219 -16.93 -10.50 7.80
C PHE A 219 -18.06 -11.51 7.55
N LEU A 220 -18.56 -11.61 6.31
CA LEU A 220 -19.57 -12.60 5.94
C LEU A 220 -19.02 -14.05 5.89
N GLN A 221 -17.74 -14.22 5.60
CA GLN A 221 -17.10 -15.55 5.49
C GLN A 221 -16.63 -16.09 6.86
N GLU A 222 -16.41 -15.20 7.83
CA GLU A 222 -15.96 -15.56 9.17
C GLU A 222 -17.09 -16.23 9.97
N GLN A 223 -16.85 -17.48 10.39
CA GLN A 223 -17.81 -18.25 11.18
C GLN A 223 -17.85 -17.80 12.66
N ARG A 224 -16.76 -17.22 13.18
CA ARG A 224 -16.65 -16.70 14.55
C ARG A 224 -16.74 -15.17 14.58
N LYS A 225 -17.95 -14.66 14.38
CA LYS A 225 -18.26 -13.22 14.26
C LYS A 225 -17.92 -12.40 15.51
N THR A 226 -17.96 -13.01 16.69
CA THR A 226 -17.76 -12.35 17.99
C THR A 226 -16.29 -12.07 18.29
N ASP A 227 -15.38 -12.98 17.96
CA ASP A 227 -13.95 -12.82 18.25
C ASP A 227 -13.31 -11.70 17.39
N LEU A 228 -13.80 -11.51 16.16
CA LEU A 228 -13.31 -10.47 15.26
C LEU A 228 -13.66 -9.06 15.77
N ILE A 229 -14.87 -8.88 16.31
CA ILE A 229 -15.34 -7.60 16.83
C ILE A 229 -14.72 -7.31 18.20
N LEU A 230 -14.68 -8.29 19.10
CA LEU A 230 -14.21 -8.10 20.48
C LEU A 230 -12.71 -7.81 20.56
N TYR A 231 -11.89 -8.49 19.73
CA TYR A 231 -10.42 -8.32 19.77
C TYR A 231 -9.88 -7.24 18.83
N ASN A 232 -10.55 -6.92 17.70
CA ASN A 232 -10.00 -5.96 16.72
C ASN A 232 -10.71 -4.60 16.64
N CYS A 233 -11.99 -4.49 17.05
CA CYS A 233 -12.74 -3.22 16.94
C CYS A 233 -12.80 -2.43 18.25
N ILE A 234 -12.65 -3.09 19.41
CA ILE A 234 -12.69 -2.44 20.73
C ILE A 234 -11.41 -1.66 21.10
N PRO A 235 -10.17 -2.00 20.67
CA PRO A 235 -9.00 -1.22 21.08
C PRO A 235 -8.83 0.11 20.32
N VAL A 236 -9.79 0.49 19.47
CA VAL A 236 -9.78 1.72 18.65
C VAL A 236 -10.95 2.65 18.99
N GLY A 237 -11.72 2.34 20.04
CA GLY A 237 -12.76 3.20 20.60
C GLY A 237 -12.23 4.09 21.71
#